data_AF-A0A329D8A5-F1
#
_entry.id   AF-A0A329D8A5-F1
#
_cell.length_a   1.000
_cell.length_b   1.000
_cell.length_c   1.000
_cell.angle_alpha   90.00
_cell.angle_beta   90.00
_cell.angle_gamma   90.00
#
_symmetry.space_group_name_H-M   'P 1'
#
loop_
_entity.id
_entity.type
_entity.pdbx_description
1 polymer ?
#
loop_
_entity_poly.entity_id
_entity_poly.type
_entity_poly.pdbx_seq_one_letter_code
_entity_poly.pdbx_strand_id
1 'polypeptide(L)'
;MLRSEPRRVTAQIDDKVVCAEYSEQTGRLCVRQDGALLREWFPPHSWMAIASVAGARHWGTRPTDDDLIALLHNEMTLMRTS
;
A
#
# COMPACT_ATOMS: atom_id res chain seq x y z
N MET A 1 4.16 -13.56 21.18
CA MET A 1 3.84 -13.42 19.73
C MET A 1 4.80 -12.40 19.15
N LEU A 2 5.66 -12.79 18.20
CA LEU A 2 6.55 -11.83 17.54
C LEU A 2 5.68 -10.77 16.84
N ARG A 3 5.83 -9.51 17.23
CA ARG A 3 5.32 -8.39 16.43
C ARG A 3 6.11 -8.41 15.12
N SER A 4 5.52 -8.93 14.06
CA SER A 4 6.03 -8.64 12.72
C SER A 4 5.72 -7.18 12.48
N GLU A 5 6.77 -6.35 12.42
CA GLU A 5 6.59 -4.94 12.10
C GLU A 5 5.90 -4.84 10.73
N PRO A 6 4.87 -4.00 10.59
CA PRO A 6 4.23 -3.82 9.30
C PRO A 6 5.27 -3.31 8.31
N ARG A 7 5.30 -3.90 7.12
CA ARG A 7 6.15 -3.43 6.03
C ARG A 7 5.68 -2.03 5.66
N ARG A 8 6.60 -1.08 5.70
CA ARG A 8 6.32 0.34 5.46
C ARG A 8 7.25 0.87 4.38
N VAL A 9 6.67 1.54 3.41
CA VAL A 9 7.41 2.32 2.40
C VAL A 9 6.92 3.76 2.41
N THR A 10 7.80 4.68 2.07
CA THR A 10 7.48 6.10 1.94
C THR A 10 8.04 6.62 0.64
N ALA A 11 7.25 7.40 -0.07
CA ALA A 11 7.61 8.05 -1.33
C ALA A 11 7.17 9.52 -1.29
N GLN A 12 7.88 10.36 -2.05
CA GLN A 12 7.46 11.74 -2.29
C GLN A 12 6.82 11.81 -3.67
N ILE A 13 5.54 12.22 -3.71
CA ILE A 13 4.74 12.28 -4.94
C ILE A 13 4.03 13.64 -4.96
N ASP A 14 4.29 14.47 -5.98
CA ASP A 14 3.81 15.86 -6.08
C ASP A 14 4.02 16.69 -4.80
N ASP A 15 5.26 16.72 -4.29
CA ASP A 15 5.61 17.44 -3.06
C ASP A 15 4.87 16.98 -1.79
N LYS A 16 4.11 15.87 -1.86
CA LYS A 16 3.44 15.25 -0.72
C LYS A 16 4.20 14.01 -0.26
N VAL A 17 4.31 13.83 1.04
CA VAL A 17 4.91 12.62 1.61
C VAL A 17 3.82 11.58 1.76
N VAL A 18 3.96 10.46 1.06
CA VAL A 18 2.97 9.39 1.05
C VAL A 18 3.58 8.09 1.55
N CYS A 19 2.81 7.35 2.34
CA CYS A 19 3.28 6.18 3.05
C CYS A 19 2.29 5.03 2.86
N ALA A 20 2.81 3.84 2.53
CA ALA A 20 2.03 2.61 2.50
C ALA A 20 2.52 1.69 3.63
N GLU A 21 1.59 1.14 4.38
CA GLU A 21 1.83 0.22 5.49
C GLU A 21 1.03 -1.06 5.30
N TYR A 22 1.73 -2.19 5.23
CA TYR A 22 1.14 -3.51 5.10
C TYR A 22 1.44 -4.38 6.33
N SER A 23 0.40 -4.86 7.00
CA SER A 23 0.54 -5.83 8.07
C SER A 23 0.45 -7.24 7.52
N GLU A 24 1.55 -7.99 7.58
CA GLU A 24 1.55 -9.40 7.18
C GLU A 24 0.71 -10.29 8.10
N GLN A 25 0.52 -9.87 9.35
CA GLN A 25 -0.28 -10.62 10.32
C GLN A 25 -1.78 -10.53 10.02
N THR A 26 -2.28 -9.35 9.63
CA THR A 26 -3.71 -9.12 9.42
C THR A 26 -4.10 -8.96 7.95
N GLY A 27 -3.10 -8.85 7.06
CA GLY A 27 -3.28 -8.47 5.66
C GLY A 27 -3.80 -7.05 5.46
N ARG A 28 -3.84 -6.22 6.51
CA ARG A 28 -4.34 -4.84 6.43
C ARG A 28 -3.33 -3.96 5.70
N LEU A 29 -3.83 -3.13 4.79
CA LEU A 29 -3.09 -2.15 4.02
C LEU A 29 -3.61 -0.75 4.34
N CYS A 30 -2.72 0.15 4.74
CA CYS A 30 -3.04 1.56 4.96
C CYS A 30 -2.19 2.43 4.04
N VAL A 31 -2.80 3.44 3.43
CA VAL A 31 -2.11 4.50 2.70
C VAL A 31 -2.35 5.82 3.41
N ARG A 32 -1.28 6.56 3.68
CA ARG A 32 -1.30 7.86 4.34
C ARG A 32 -0.63 8.92 3.48
N GLN A 33 -1.07 10.15 3.59
CA GLN A 33 -0.43 11.33 3.01
C GLN A 33 -0.23 12.37 4.10
N ASP A 34 1.01 12.82 4.28
CA ASP A 34 1.41 13.79 5.32
C ASP A 34 0.91 13.37 6.72
N GLY A 35 0.88 12.05 6.97
CA GLY A 35 0.38 11.44 8.20
C GLY A 35 -1.13 11.20 8.26
N ALA A 36 -1.93 11.82 7.40
CA ALA A 36 -3.38 11.61 7.33
C ALA A 36 -3.72 10.29 6.61
N LEU A 37 -4.68 9.52 7.15
CA LEU A 37 -5.16 8.29 6.51
C LEU A 37 -5.94 8.64 5.24
N LEU A 38 -5.44 8.19 4.09
CA LEU A 38 -6.13 8.35 2.81
C LEU A 38 -7.03 7.16 2.51
N ARG A 39 -6.46 5.94 2.57
CA ARG A 39 -7.19 4.70 2.33
C ARG A 39 -6.76 3.60 3.28
N GLU A 40 -7.71 2.74 3.58
CA GLU A 40 -7.50 1.54 4.37
C GLU A 40 -8.23 0.38 3.70
N TRP A 41 -7.55 -0.75 3.56
CA TRP A 41 -8.12 -1.98 3.06
C TRP A 41 -7.80 -3.15 3.97
N PHE A 42 -8.77 -4.04 4.07
CA PHE A 42 -8.65 -5.34 4.71
C PHE A 42 -8.70 -6.44 3.62
N PRO A 43 -8.23 -7.66 3.92
CA PRO A 43 -8.37 -8.78 2.99
C PRO A 43 -9.85 -9.03 2.61
N PRO A 44 -10.14 -9.42 1.35
CA PRO A 44 -9.19 -9.63 0.25
C PRO A 44 -8.84 -8.34 -0.53
N HIS A 45 -9.48 -7.21 -0.24
CA HIS A 45 -9.32 -5.97 -1.02
C HIS A 45 -7.89 -5.42 -0.98
N SER A 46 -7.19 -5.58 0.15
CA SER A 46 -5.77 -5.20 0.24
C SER A 46 -4.90 -5.97 -0.75
N TRP A 47 -5.14 -7.28 -0.91
CA TRP A 47 -4.44 -8.10 -1.89
C TRP A 47 -4.82 -7.74 -3.33
N MET A 48 -6.11 -7.46 -3.58
CA MET A 48 -6.58 -7.01 -4.89
C MET A 48 -5.89 -5.71 -5.30
N ALA A 49 -5.77 -4.73 -4.39
CA ALA A 49 -5.13 -3.45 -4.66
C ALA A 49 -3.65 -3.62 -5.04
N ILE A 50 -2.91 -4.40 -4.26
CA ILE A 50 -1.48 -4.68 -4.52
C ILE A 50 -1.31 -5.44 -5.83
N ALA A 51 -2.08 -6.51 -6.06
CA ALA A 51 -1.95 -7.32 -7.25
C ALA A 51 -2.28 -6.56 -8.54
N SER A 52 -3.18 -5.57 -8.46
CA SER A 52 -3.55 -4.74 -9.61
C SER A 52 -2.38 -3.90 -10.12
N VAL A 53 -1.46 -3.51 -9.25
CA VAL A 53 -0.25 -2.73 -9.61
C VAL A 53 0.98 -3.61 -9.83
N ALA A 54 1.06 -4.76 -9.16
CA ALA A 54 2.16 -5.72 -9.28
C ALA A 54 2.09 -6.61 -10.55
N GLY A 55 1.14 -6.34 -11.47
CA GLY A 55 0.91 -7.17 -12.66
C GLY A 55 0.44 -8.59 -12.32
N ALA A 56 -0.42 -8.73 -11.31
CA ALA A 56 -0.90 -9.99 -10.74
C ALA A 56 0.18 -10.92 -10.17
N ARG A 57 1.42 -10.44 -10.02
CA ARG A 57 2.48 -11.16 -9.32
C ARG A 57 2.19 -11.14 -7.81
N HIS A 58 2.73 -12.13 -7.10
CA HIS A 58 2.69 -12.17 -5.64
C HIS A 58 1.27 -12.20 -5.02
N TRP A 59 0.23 -12.56 -5.77
CA TRP A 59 -1.13 -12.74 -5.25
C TRP A 59 -1.15 -13.72 -4.06
N GLY A 60 -1.73 -13.28 -2.95
CA GLY A 60 -1.81 -14.11 -1.73
C GLY A 60 -0.47 -14.34 -1.03
N THR A 61 0.59 -13.63 -1.42
CA THR A 61 1.91 -13.68 -0.78
C THR A 61 2.31 -12.32 -0.19
N ARG A 62 3.50 -12.26 0.42
CA ARG A 62 4.05 -11.04 1.02
C ARG A 62 4.41 -10.02 -0.08
N PRO A 63 3.84 -8.80 -0.08
CA PRO A 63 4.22 -7.78 -1.04
C PRO A 63 5.66 -7.33 -0.85
N THR A 64 6.31 -7.00 -1.95
CA THR A 64 7.62 -6.36 -1.95
C THR A 64 7.50 -4.85 -1.73
N ASP A 65 8.62 -4.18 -1.47
CA ASP A 65 8.62 -2.72 -1.35
C ASP A 65 8.26 -2.04 -2.67
N ASP A 66 8.67 -2.63 -3.80
CA ASP A 66 8.33 -2.15 -5.15
C ASP A 66 6.83 -2.22 -5.41
N ASP A 67 6.17 -3.31 -5.02
CA ASP A 67 4.71 -3.47 -5.14
C ASP A 67 3.97 -2.36 -4.37
N LEU A 68 4.46 -2.02 -3.17
CA LEU A 68 3.88 -0.97 -2.33
C LEU A 68 4.18 0.45 -2.85
N ILE A 69 5.35 0.68 -3.46
CA ILE A 69 5.67 1.94 -4.13
C ILE A 69 4.79 2.13 -5.38
N ALA A 70 4.64 1.09 -6.20
CA ALA A 70 3.75 1.11 -7.36
C ALA A 70 2.29 1.40 -6.95
N LEU A 71 1.86 0.83 -5.82
CA LEU A 71 0.56 1.13 -5.22
C LEU A 71 0.44 2.62 -4.88
N LEU A 72 1.41 3.21 -4.19
CA LEU A 72 1.39 4.64 -3.85
C LEU A 72 1.24 5.52 -5.08
N HIS A 73 1.97 5.22 -6.16
CA HIS A 73 1.87 5.96 -7.41
C HIS A 73 0.48 5.84 -8.07
N ASN A 74 -0.09 4.63 -8.08
CA ASN A 74 -1.44 4.39 -8.59
C ASN A 74 -2.49 5.16 -7.78
N GLU A 75 -2.42 5.10 -6.46
CA GLU A 75 -3.35 5.76 -5.55
C GLU A 75 -3.37 7.28 -5.73
N MET A 76 -2.20 7.91 -5.82
CA MET A 76 -2.10 9.34 -6.09
C MET A 76 -2.65 9.70 -7.47
N THR A 77 -2.44 8.84 -8.47
CA THR A 77 -2.98 9.06 -9.82
C THR A 77 -4.50 8.97 -9.86
N LEU A 78 -5.10 8.00 -9.16
CA LEU A 78 -6.56 7.87 -9.04
C LEU A 78 -7.20 9.07 -8.34
N MET A 79 -6.55 9.60 -7.29
CA MET A 79 -7.05 10.77 -6.56
C MET A 79 -7.02 12.06 -7.38
N ARG A 80 -6.09 12.20 -8.32
CA ARG A 80 -6.06 13.35 -9.24
C ARG A 80 -7.17 13.33 -10.29
N THR A 81 -7.73 12.15 -10.54
CA THR A 81 -8.72 11.93 -11.61
C THR A 81 -10.16 11.88 -11.06
N SER A 82 -10.32 12.01 -9.74
CA SER A 82 -11.62 11.94 -9.03
C SER A 82 -12.17 13.33 -8.71
#